data_AF-A0A401H4P6-F1
#
_entry.id   AF-A0A401H4P6-F1
#
_cell.length_a   1.000
_cell.length_b   1.000
_cell.length_c   1.000
_cell.angle_alpha   90.00
_cell.angle_beta   90.00
_cell.angle_gamma   90.00
#
_symmetry.space_group_name_H-M   'P 1'
#
loop_
_entity.id
_entity.type
_entity.pdbx_description
1 polymer ?
#
loop_
_entity_poly.entity_id
_entity_poly.type
_entity_poly.pdbx_seq_one_letter_code
_entity_poly.pdbx_strand_id
1 'polypeptide(L)'
;MVHYRTMLRVPRRGVCMSYLARLRAGVWCCVESGVGAESAVGDRLRVGIRKGLFALPEHAHTSVICVGPGTGIAPRRALIEERVFAGSTEKTLYFGCRLAKNDQHYYSEWEAHVWRELTYRVIYSRNGLPGGRSDVCAFDRETRPTMVCGDGNTQKFGNVDGLRVTGRGLLFVSATVMPWPNRVLAQFALVPPNPRENEYYGPYNKLLNYLFPPDSPYTVVPQYLQPASAKGIEYVVLFEIVVENRPVFILEVKEPVDLEYVSARESADDQIRHCIEDLVGRCPIPTLHAVSAMGTRLCFYRQDTGPGAGPILPIGIARHPERVNDAAPAERWDCDILDPEGEARFRAVVEEIKVGCVDLA
;
A
#
# COMPACT_ATOMS: atom_id res chain seq x y z
N MET A 1 -30.33 -1.99 21.22
CA MET A 1 -31.17 -3.01 21.87
C MET A 1 -31.46 -4.13 20.88
N VAL A 2 -31.27 -5.41 21.24
CA VAL A 2 -31.62 -6.53 20.36
C VAL A 2 -33.12 -6.81 20.51
N HIS A 3 -33.89 -6.40 19.51
CA HIS A 3 -35.34 -6.57 19.45
C HIS A 3 -35.73 -6.92 18.01
N TYR A 4 -36.28 -8.11 17.80
CA TYR A 4 -36.66 -8.56 16.45
C TYR A 4 -37.95 -9.39 16.48
N ARG A 5 -38.65 -9.40 15.35
CA ARG A 5 -39.90 -10.15 15.16
C ARG A 5 -39.59 -11.43 14.41
N THR A 6 -40.06 -12.56 14.92
CA THR A 6 -40.03 -13.85 14.22
C THR A 6 -41.37 -14.14 13.57
N MET A 7 -41.46 -15.18 12.72
CA MET A 7 -42.74 -15.68 12.22
C MET A 7 -43.69 -16.16 13.34
N LEU A 8 -43.16 -16.42 14.54
CA LEU A 8 -43.94 -16.61 15.76
C LEU A 8 -44.40 -15.26 16.35
N ARG A 9 -45.64 -15.21 16.86
CA ARG A 9 -46.38 -13.99 17.25
C ARG A 9 -45.69 -13.07 18.28
N VAL A 10 -44.78 -13.56 19.11
CA VAL A 10 -44.16 -12.80 20.21
C VAL A 10 -42.80 -12.21 19.79
N PRO A 11 -42.57 -10.88 19.93
CA PRO A 11 -41.27 -10.27 19.68
C PRO A 11 -40.18 -10.83 20.59
N ARG A 12 -39.00 -11.10 20.03
CA ARG A 12 -37.86 -11.62 20.78
C ARG A 12 -36.94 -10.49 21.20
N ARG A 13 -36.44 -10.59 22.44
CA ARG A 13 -35.55 -9.62 23.06
C ARG A 13 -34.26 -10.31 23.50
N GLY A 14 -33.12 -9.67 23.29
CA GLY A 14 -31.84 -10.17 23.79
C GLY A 14 -31.78 -10.07 25.31
N VAL A 15 -31.50 -11.17 26.00
CA VAL A 15 -31.53 -11.26 27.48
C VAL A 15 -30.58 -10.23 28.11
N CYS A 16 -29.29 -10.30 27.77
CA CYS A 16 -28.26 -9.42 28.34
C CYS A 16 -28.53 -7.93 28.02
N MET A 17 -28.78 -7.59 26.75
CA MET A 17 -29.04 -6.19 26.36
C MET A 17 -30.30 -5.61 27.00
N SER A 18 -31.34 -6.42 27.21
CA SER A 18 -32.57 -5.98 27.86
C SER A 18 -32.39 -5.81 29.37
N TYR A 19 -31.56 -6.65 29.99
CA TYR A 19 -31.17 -6.51 31.39
C TYR A 19 -30.33 -5.24 31.59
N LEU A 20 -29.27 -5.05 30.80
CA LEU A 20 -28.40 -3.87 30.87
C LEU A 20 -29.17 -2.56 30.66
N ALA A 21 -30.12 -2.53 29.71
CA ALA A 21 -30.93 -1.34 29.43
C ALA A 21 -31.90 -0.96 30.57
N ARG A 22 -32.12 -1.84 31.56
CA ARG A 22 -32.97 -1.57 32.73
C ARG A 22 -32.17 -1.14 33.95
N LEU A 23 -30.85 -1.27 33.92
CA LEU A 23 -29.99 -0.89 35.03
C LEU A 23 -30.00 0.63 35.20
N ARG A 24 -30.16 1.07 36.44
CA ARG A 24 -30.11 2.49 36.81
C ARG A 24 -28.71 2.84 37.28
N ALA A 25 -28.11 3.83 36.64
CA ALA A 25 -26.88 4.42 37.14
C ALA A 25 -27.16 5.15 38.46
N GLY A 26 -26.25 5.01 39.42
CA GLY A 26 -26.29 5.83 40.62
C GLY A 26 -25.92 7.27 40.26
N VAL A 27 -26.52 8.23 40.95
CA VAL A 27 -26.18 9.65 40.79
C VAL A 27 -25.23 10.02 41.93
N TRP A 28 -24.01 10.42 41.59
CA TRP A 28 -23.13 11.06 42.56
C TRP A 28 -23.36 12.57 42.48
N CYS A 29 -24.21 13.10 43.36
CA CYS A 29 -24.29 14.55 43.53
C CYS A 29 -23.10 14.99 44.38
N CYS A 30 -22.23 15.82 43.81
CA CYS A 30 -21.31 16.63 44.60
C CYS A 30 -22.16 17.62 45.40
N VAL A 31 -22.34 17.38 46.69
CA VAL A 31 -22.97 18.36 47.58
C VAL A 31 -21.85 19.29 48.05
N GLU A 32 -21.71 20.44 47.39
CA GLU A 32 -21.05 21.58 48.02
C GLU A 32 -21.90 21.93 49.26
N SER A 33 -21.25 21.99 50.43
CA SER A 33 -21.87 22.24 51.74
C SER A 33 -22.44 20.98 52.40
N GLY A 34 -21.61 20.33 53.20
CA GLY A 34 -21.93 19.07 53.87
C GLY A 34 -23.12 19.16 54.83
N VAL A 35 -24.26 18.62 54.42
CA VAL A 35 -25.18 17.86 55.26
C VAL A 35 -25.87 16.82 54.37
N GLY A 36 -25.59 15.53 54.61
CA GLY A 36 -26.43 14.40 54.17
C GLY A 36 -26.66 14.23 52.66
N ALA A 37 -25.64 13.88 51.88
CA ALA A 37 -25.84 13.36 50.54
C ALA A 37 -26.30 11.90 50.61
N GLU A 38 -27.60 11.65 50.48
CA GLU A 38 -28.11 10.29 50.27
C GLU A 38 -27.66 9.84 48.87
N SER A 39 -26.52 9.15 48.81
CA SER A 39 -25.97 8.60 47.57
C SER A 39 -26.93 7.51 47.10
N ALA A 40 -27.70 7.80 46.05
CA ALA A 40 -28.56 6.82 45.41
C ALA A 40 -27.67 5.76 44.76
N VAL A 41 -27.38 4.69 45.51
CA VAL A 41 -26.57 3.56 45.05
C VAL A 41 -27.28 2.92 43.86
N GLY A 42 -26.66 3.02 42.68
CA GLY A 42 -27.19 2.44 41.45
C GLY A 42 -27.24 0.90 41.49
N ASP A 43 -27.82 0.33 40.44
CA ASP A 43 -27.93 -1.14 40.32
C ASP A 43 -26.54 -1.79 40.23
N ARG A 44 -26.36 -2.92 40.93
CA ARG A 44 -25.09 -3.66 40.94
C ARG A 44 -25.04 -4.70 39.83
N LEU A 45 -23.97 -4.70 39.05
CA LEU A 45 -23.69 -5.69 38.01
C LEU A 45 -22.51 -6.59 38.40
N ARG A 46 -22.70 -7.90 38.41
CA ARG A 46 -21.58 -8.85 38.56
C ARG A 46 -20.91 -9.03 37.20
N VAL A 47 -19.62 -8.71 37.13
CA VAL A 47 -18.81 -8.82 35.91
C VAL A 47 -17.59 -9.68 36.19
N GLY A 48 -17.24 -10.57 35.26
CA GLY A 48 -15.96 -11.27 35.23
C GLY A 48 -15.17 -10.84 34.01
N ILE A 49 -13.90 -10.47 34.19
CA ILE A 49 -13.02 -10.07 33.10
C ILE A 49 -12.27 -11.30 32.60
N ARG A 50 -12.30 -11.54 31.28
CA ARG A 50 -11.46 -12.54 30.62
C ARG A 50 -10.41 -11.83 29.80
N LYS A 51 -9.20 -12.37 29.77
CA LYS A 51 -8.12 -11.83 28.93
C LYS A 51 -8.57 -11.82 27.47
N GLY A 52 -8.54 -10.64 26.85
CA GLY A 52 -8.89 -10.45 25.45
C GLY A 52 -7.84 -11.02 24.50
N LEU A 53 -8.17 -11.05 23.21
CA LEU A 53 -7.25 -11.45 22.14
C LEU A 53 -6.45 -10.28 21.55
N PHE A 54 -6.88 -9.05 21.81
CA PHE A 54 -6.23 -7.84 21.29
C PHE A 54 -5.10 -7.40 22.22
N ALA A 55 -3.93 -7.16 21.65
CA ALA A 55 -2.79 -6.51 22.30
C ALA A 55 -2.26 -5.44 21.35
N LEU A 56 -1.87 -4.29 21.88
CA LEU A 56 -1.16 -3.29 21.09
C LEU A 56 0.29 -3.75 20.84
N PRO A 57 0.89 -3.31 19.72
CA PRO A 57 2.33 -3.39 19.55
C PRO A 57 3.07 -2.70 20.70
N GLU A 58 4.23 -3.24 21.06
CA GLU A 58 5.05 -2.80 22.19
C GLU A 58 5.59 -1.37 22.01
N HIS A 59 5.85 -0.95 20.77
CA HIS A 59 6.36 0.38 20.46
C HIS A 59 5.24 1.37 20.07
N ALA A 60 5.30 2.56 20.65
CA ALA A 60 4.31 3.63 20.42
C ALA A 60 4.35 4.19 18.98
N HIS A 61 5.50 4.10 18.29
CA HIS A 61 5.66 4.53 16.89
C HIS A 61 5.13 3.52 15.87
N THR A 62 4.74 2.32 16.30
CA THR A 62 4.23 1.31 15.37
C THR A 62 2.83 1.69 14.88
N SER A 63 2.65 1.95 13.58
CA SER A 63 1.36 2.31 12.98
C SER A 63 0.25 1.30 13.25
N VAL A 64 -0.93 1.80 13.65
CA VAL A 64 -2.12 0.96 13.90
C VAL A 64 -3.29 1.42 13.05
N ILE A 65 -3.89 0.47 12.31
CA ILE A 65 -5.18 0.64 11.65
C ILE A 65 -6.25 -0.17 12.38
N CYS A 66 -7.27 0.55 12.85
CA CYS A 66 -8.47 -0.02 13.43
C CYS A 66 -9.58 -0.01 12.40
N VAL A 67 -10.17 -1.17 12.11
CA VAL A 67 -11.34 -1.28 11.22
C VAL A 67 -12.52 -1.79 12.03
N GLY A 68 -13.55 -0.97 12.19
CA GLY A 68 -14.68 -1.36 13.00
C GLY A 68 -16.04 -0.85 12.61
N PRO A 69 -16.82 -1.62 11.84
CA PRO A 69 -18.21 -1.29 11.59
C PRO A 69 -19.10 -1.56 12.82
N GLY A 70 -20.11 -0.71 13.01
CA GLY A 70 -21.15 -0.88 14.03
C GLY A 70 -20.58 -1.07 15.43
N THR A 71 -21.09 -2.07 16.16
CA THR A 71 -20.65 -2.37 17.54
C THR A 71 -19.24 -2.93 17.63
N GLY A 72 -18.63 -3.32 16.51
CA GLY A 72 -17.23 -3.72 16.46
C GLY A 72 -16.29 -2.59 16.88
N ILE A 73 -16.71 -1.34 16.80
CA ILE A 73 -15.92 -0.17 17.24
C ILE A 73 -15.50 -0.24 18.72
N ALA A 74 -16.22 -0.97 19.58
CA ALA A 74 -16.00 -0.97 21.03
C ALA A 74 -14.57 -1.34 21.48
N PRO A 75 -13.97 -2.48 21.09
CA PRO A 75 -12.57 -2.77 21.41
C PRO A 75 -11.58 -1.79 20.75
N ARG A 76 -11.90 -1.28 19.55
CA ARG A 76 -11.03 -0.35 18.81
C ARG A 76 -10.96 1.01 19.49
N ARG A 77 -12.06 1.45 20.11
CA ARG A 77 -12.08 2.64 20.95
C ARG A 77 -11.04 2.58 22.06
N ALA A 78 -10.99 1.49 22.82
CA ALA A 78 -9.98 1.31 23.87
C ALA A 78 -8.55 1.35 23.31
N LEU A 79 -8.29 0.70 22.17
CA LEU A 79 -6.97 0.72 21.52
C LEU A 79 -6.55 2.13 21.08
N ILE A 80 -7.49 2.89 20.49
CA ILE A 80 -7.24 4.27 20.06
C ILE A 80 -7.01 5.18 21.28
N GLU A 81 -7.81 5.05 22.33
CA GLU A 81 -7.63 5.81 23.58
C GLU A 81 -6.26 5.54 24.22
N GLU A 82 -5.84 4.28 24.29
CA GLU A 82 -4.52 3.90 24.81
C GLU A 82 -3.38 4.46 23.96
N ARG A 83 -3.51 4.44 22.62
CA ARG A 83 -2.53 5.05 21.71
C ARG A 83 -2.48 6.57 21.80
N VAL A 84 -3.64 7.22 21.95
CA VAL A 84 -3.76 8.66 22.19
C VAL A 84 -3.09 9.04 23.51
N PHE A 85 -3.28 8.24 24.56
CA PHE A 85 -2.63 8.44 25.86
C PHE A 85 -1.11 8.25 25.77
N ALA A 86 -0.64 7.27 25.01
CA ALA A 86 0.78 7.02 24.76
C ALA A 86 1.45 8.04 23.82
N GLY A 87 0.72 9.03 23.28
CA GLY A 87 1.26 10.05 22.39
C GLY A 87 1.62 9.55 20.98
N SER A 88 1.06 8.42 20.56
CA SER A 88 1.32 7.84 19.22
C SER A 88 0.72 8.72 18.12
N THR A 89 1.51 9.06 17.10
CA THR A 89 1.11 9.91 15.97
C THR A 89 0.50 9.10 14.82
N GLU A 90 0.82 7.80 14.72
CA GLU A 90 0.40 6.93 13.61
C GLU A 90 -0.81 6.04 13.96
N LYS A 91 -2.00 6.63 13.97
CA LYS A 91 -3.26 5.96 14.30
C LYS A 91 -4.35 6.29 13.30
N THR A 92 -4.96 5.25 12.75
CA THR A 92 -6.02 5.37 11.75
C THR A 92 -7.22 4.52 12.14
N LEU A 93 -8.42 5.08 11.99
CA LEU A 93 -9.67 4.43 12.30
C LEU A 93 -10.62 4.48 11.10
N TYR A 94 -10.98 3.31 10.58
CA TYR A 94 -12.07 3.12 9.64
C TYR A 94 -13.33 2.66 10.39
N PHE A 95 -14.36 3.50 10.41
CA PHE A 95 -15.64 3.20 11.04
C PHE A 95 -16.74 3.07 9.99
N GLY A 96 -17.64 2.09 10.16
CA GLY A 96 -18.77 1.88 9.24
C GLY A 96 -20.11 1.90 9.97
N CYS A 97 -21.09 2.68 9.48
CA CYS A 97 -22.46 2.65 9.97
C CYS A 97 -23.49 2.75 8.84
N ARG A 98 -24.79 2.84 9.18
CA ARG A 98 -25.84 2.98 8.17
C ARG A 98 -26.02 4.42 7.77
N LEU A 99 -26.22 5.29 8.76
CA LEU A 99 -26.52 6.70 8.58
C LEU A 99 -25.78 7.50 9.66
N ALA A 100 -25.17 8.62 9.26
CA ALA A 100 -24.42 9.51 10.16
C ALA A 100 -25.23 9.88 11.42
N LYS A 101 -26.48 10.34 11.21
CA LYS A 101 -27.32 10.86 12.29
C LYS A 101 -27.92 9.79 13.22
N ASN A 102 -27.85 8.51 12.86
CA ASN A 102 -28.57 7.46 13.58
C ASN A 102 -27.65 6.52 14.35
N ASP A 103 -26.60 6.01 13.70
CA ASP A 103 -25.78 4.94 14.25
C ASP A 103 -24.27 5.18 14.09
N GLN A 104 -23.85 6.45 14.02
CA GLN A 104 -22.44 6.83 14.15
C GLN A 104 -22.02 6.88 15.62
N HIS A 105 -21.53 5.76 16.12
CA HIS A 105 -21.10 5.63 17.51
C HIS A 105 -19.87 6.49 17.80
N TYR A 106 -19.90 7.20 18.93
CA TYR A 106 -18.80 7.98 19.48
C TYR A 106 -18.29 9.13 18.58
N TYR A 107 -19.16 9.67 17.71
CA TYR A 107 -18.81 10.75 16.77
C TYR A 107 -18.00 11.88 17.41
N SER A 108 -18.51 12.44 18.52
CA SER A 108 -17.87 13.56 19.22
C SER A 108 -16.50 13.21 19.80
N GLU A 109 -16.28 11.94 20.19
CA GLU A 109 -14.99 11.48 20.70
C GLU A 109 -13.97 11.40 19.55
N TRP A 110 -14.37 10.88 18.39
CA TRP A 110 -13.49 10.82 17.21
C TRP A 110 -13.11 12.21 16.72
N GLU A 111 -14.07 13.13 16.67
CA GLU A 111 -13.84 14.53 16.28
C GLU A 111 -12.83 15.21 17.22
N ALA A 112 -12.92 14.97 18.53
CA ALA A 112 -11.94 15.46 19.49
C ALA A 112 -10.54 14.84 19.30
N HIS A 113 -10.45 13.59 18.85
CA HIS A 113 -9.18 12.91 18.59
C HIS A 113 -8.53 13.26 17.25
N VAL A 114 -9.28 13.77 16.26
CA VAL A 114 -8.71 14.27 15.00
C VAL A 114 -7.70 15.38 15.26
N TRP A 115 -7.99 16.29 16.20
CA TRP A 115 -7.05 17.31 16.68
C TRP A 115 -5.78 16.75 17.31
N ARG A 116 -5.79 15.47 17.69
CA ARG A 116 -4.67 14.75 18.30
C ARG A 116 -4.06 13.76 17.32
N GLU A 117 -4.09 14.06 16.01
CA GLU A 117 -3.47 13.26 14.94
C GLU A 117 -4.10 11.87 14.78
N LEU A 118 -5.42 11.77 14.86
CA LEU A 118 -6.17 10.58 14.44
C LEU A 118 -6.66 10.75 13.00
N THR A 119 -6.30 9.81 12.13
CA THR A 119 -6.92 9.72 10.81
C THR A 119 -8.26 8.97 10.94
N TYR A 120 -9.37 9.69 10.99
CA TYR A 120 -10.72 9.12 11.14
C TYR A 120 -11.46 9.12 9.79
N ARG A 121 -11.81 7.93 9.30
CA ARG A 121 -12.56 7.74 8.06
C ARG A 121 -13.86 6.98 8.35
N VAL A 122 -14.99 7.53 7.93
CA VAL A 122 -16.32 6.94 8.15
C VAL A 122 -17.01 6.57 6.84
N ILE A 123 -17.64 5.39 6.83
CA ILE A 123 -18.37 4.86 5.69
C ILE A 123 -19.84 4.71 6.06
N TYR A 124 -20.72 5.29 5.24
CA TYR A 124 -22.17 5.23 5.41
C TYR A 124 -22.79 4.28 4.38
N SER A 125 -23.29 3.13 4.84
CA SER A 125 -23.86 2.11 3.96
C SER A 125 -25.24 2.45 3.38
N ARG A 126 -25.94 3.49 3.89
CA ARG A 126 -27.31 3.85 3.48
C ARG A 126 -27.52 5.34 3.19
N ASN A 127 -26.45 6.12 3.03
CA ASN A 127 -26.55 7.55 2.67
C ASN A 127 -26.63 7.81 1.14
N GLY A 128 -26.81 6.78 0.30
CA GLY A 128 -26.96 6.93 -1.16
C GLY A 128 -28.41 7.03 -1.63
N LEU A 129 -28.64 7.72 -2.76
CA LEU A 129 -29.88 7.63 -3.55
C LEU A 129 -30.22 6.15 -3.86
N PRO A 130 -31.52 5.80 -4.02
CA PRO A 130 -31.93 4.42 -4.21
C PRO A 130 -31.28 3.84 -5.48
N GLY A 131 -30.38 2.86 -5.31
CA GLY A 131 -29.72 2.14 -6.41
C GLY A 131 -28.19 2.27 -6.47
N GLY A 132 -27.57 3.21 -5.74
CA GLY A 132 -26.12 3.32 -5.69
C GLY A 132 -25.53 2.49 -4.54
N ARG A 133 -24.80 1.41 -4.84
CA ARG A 133 -23.76 0.95 -3.91
C ARG A 133 -22.71 2.06 -3.89
N SER A 134 -22.55 2.74 -2.76
CA SER A 134 -21.39 3.58 -2.53
C SER A 134 -20.18 2.65 -2.42
N ASP A 135 -19.54 2.37 -3.54
CA ASP A 135 -18.25 1.72 -3.62
C ASP A 135 -17.20 2.67 -3.04
N VAL A 136 -17.10 2.69 -1.71
CA VAL A 136 -16.02 3.41 -1.00
C VAL A 136 -15.12 2.36 -0.38
N CYS A 137 -14.35 1.69 -1.24
CA CYS A 137 -13.12 1.00 -0.86
C CYS A 137 -11.93 1.87 -1.26
N ALA A 138 -11.84 3.07 -0.69
CA ALA A 138 -10.58 3.81 -0.66
C ALA A 138 -9.91 3.48 0.67
N PHE A 139 -9.24 2.32 0.73
CA PHE A 139 -8.12 2.19 1.65
C PHE A 139 -7.08 3.17 1.15
N ASP A 140 -6.72 4.11 2.01
CA ASP A 140 -5.61 5.01 1.77
C ASP A 140 -4.36 4.16 1.46
N ARG A 141 -3.81 4.29 0.25
CA ARG A 141 -2.67 3.50 -0.23
C ARG A 141 -1.36 3.91 0.47
N GLU A 142 -1.34 5.07 1.12
CA GLU A 142 -0.14 5.65 1.73
C GLU A 142 0.09 5.15 3.17
N THR A 143 -0.97 4.79 3.89
CA THR A 143 -0.84 4.28 5.26
C THR A 143 -0.49 2.80 5.24
N ARG A 144 0.77 2.45 5.58
CA ARG A 144 1.22 1.07 5.78
C ARG A 144 1.07 0.70 7.28
N PRO A 145 -0.04 0.07 7.71
CA PRO A 145 -0.21 -0.30 9.10
C PRO A 145 0.65 -1.50 9.44
N THR A 146 1.24 -1.48 10.63
CA THR A 146 1.89 -2.68 11.19
C THR A 146 0.85 -3.62 11.83
N MET A 147 -0.32 -3.10 12.21
CA MET A 147 -1.42 -3.91 12.77
C MET A 147 -2.78 -3.48 12.22
N VAL A 148 -3.61 -4.46 11.82
CA VAL A 148 -5.02 -4.27 11.45
C VAL A 148 -5.93 -5.01 12.43
N CYS A 149 -6.84 -4.27 13.07
CA CYS A 149 -7.83 -4.81 13.99
C CYS A 149 -9.22 -4.87 13.31
N GLY A 150 -9.80 -6.06 13.14
CA GLY A 150 -11.15 -6.27 12.57
C GLY A 150 -12.06 -7.15 13.45
N ASP A 151 -13.33 -7.32 13.09
CA ASP A 151 -14.22 -8.33 13.69
C ASP A 151 -14.54 -9.48 12.72
N GLY A 152 -15.08 -10.58 13.24
CA GLY A 152 -15.47 -11.74 12.43
C GLY A 152 -16.57 -11.44 11.39
N ASN A 153 -17.29 -10.32 11.50
CA ASN A 153 -18.30 -9.90 10.52
C ASN A 153 -17.68 -9.05 9.38
N THR A 154 -16.41 -8.64 9.55
CA THR A 154 -15.60 -7.96 8.54
C THR A 154 -15.25 -8.92 7.38
N GLN A 155 -15.47 -10.24 7.53
CA GLN A 155 -15.35 -11.26 6.47
C GLN A 155 -16.28 -11.04 5.25
N LYS A 156 -17.28 -10.15 5.35
CA LYS A 156 -18.19 -9.82 4.22
C LYS A 156 -17.76 -8.57 3.44
N PHE A 157 -16.71 -7.87 3.87
CA PHE A 157 -15.97 -7.03 2.93
C PHE A 157 -15.24 -8.02 2.03
N GLY A 158 -15.65 -8.07 0.77
CA GLY A 158 -15.24 -9.11 -0.17
C GLY A 158 -13.72 -9.22 -0.31
N ASN A 159 -13.26 -10.26 -1.00
CA ASN A 159 -11.89 -10.33 -1.51
C ASN A 159 -11.56 -9.01 -2.23
N VAL A 160 -10.89 -8.10 -1.53
CA VAL A 160 -10.22 -6.95 -2.11
C VAL A 160 -8.74 -7.24 -1.91
N ASP A 161 -8.05 -7.47 -3.03
CA ASP A 161 -6.60 -7.48 -3.16
C ASP A 161 -5.82 -8.20 -2.04
N GLY A 162 -5.93 -9.54 -2.00
CA GLY A 162 -4.99 -10.40 -1.25
C GLY A 162 -5.25 -10.55 0.26
N LEU A 163 -6.23 -9.86 0.84
CA LEU A 163 -6.55 -9.99 2.27
C LEU A 163 -7.39 -11.26 2.56
N ARG A 164 -6.74 -12.37 2.91
CA ARG A 164 -7.46 -13.58 3.39
C ARG A 164 -7.83 -13.45 4.87
N VAL A 165 -9.11 -13.21 5.17
CA VAL A 165 -9.64 -13.28 6.53
C VAL A 165 -9.91 -14.74 6.91
N THR A 166 -8.90 -15.47 7.36
CA THR A 166 -9.10 -16.81 7.95
C THR A 166 -9.74 -16.67 9.34
N GLY A 167 -10.71 -17.52 9.67
CA GLY A 167 -11.64 -17.41 10.81
C GLY A 167 -11.07 -17.49 12.24
N ARG A 168 -9.84 -17.02 12.48
CA ARG A 168 -9.27 -16.80 13.82
C ARG A 168 -8.77 -15.37 13.90
N GLY A 169 -9.36 -14.61 14.82
CA GLY A 169 -9.05 -13.19 15.01
C GLY A 169 -7.63 -12.98 15.51
N LEU A 170 -6.70 -12.78 14.58
CA LEU A 170 -5.51 -11.93 14.65
C LEU A 170 -4.78 -12.12 13.31
N LEU A 171 -4.48 -11.04 12.59
CA LEU A 171 -3.47 -11.04 11.54
C LEU A 171 -2.27 -10.28 12.09
N PHE A 172 -1.23 -11.01 12.50
CA PHE A 172 0.12 -10.46 12.40
C PHE A 172 0.43 -10.42 10.91
N VAL A 173 0.37 -9.23 10.31
CA VAL A 173 1.06 -9.04 9.03
C VAL A 173 2.53 -8.92 9.41
N SER A 174 3.20 -10.06 9.51
CA SER A 174 4.65 -10.09 9.28
C SER A 174 4.84 -9.37 7.94
N ALA A 175 5.72 -8.36 7.90
CA ALA A 175 6.06 -7.59 6.70
C ALA A 175 6.52 -8.55 5.59
N THR A 176 5.54 -9.14 4.92
CA THR A 176 5.69 -9.98 3.75
C THR A 176 5.15 -9.13 2.65
N VAL A 177 6.06 -8.75 1.76
CA VAL A 177 5.82 -8.07 0.49
C VAL A 177 4.54 -8.64 -0.10
N MET A 178 3.48 -7.81 -0.19
CA MET A 178 2.28 -8.26 -0.92
C MET A 178 2.72 -8.43 -2.37
N PRO A 179 2.49 -9.60 -2.99
CA PRO A 179 2.85 -9.83 -4.37
C PRO A 179 2.12 -8.84 -5.29
N TRP A 180 2.67 -8.59 -6.48
CA TRP A 180 1.99 -7.80 -7.51
C TRP A 180 0.50 -8.18 -7.65
N PRO A 181 -0.40 -7.23 -7.95
CA PRO A 181 -1.81 -7.55 -8.15
C PRO A 181 -1.99 -8.69 -9.15
N ASN A 182 -2.96 -9.59 -8.92
CA ASN A 182 -3.20 -10.75 -9.78
C ASN A 182 -3.31 -10.41 -11.27
N ARG A 183 -3.85 -9.23 -11.61
CA ARG A 183 -3.96 -8.76 -13.00
C ARG A 183 -2.62 -8.44 -13.67
N VAL A 184 -1.58 -8.11 -12.90
CA VAL A 184 -0.21 -7.90 -13.37
C VAL A 184 0.47 -9.27 -13.50
N LEU A 185 0.43 -10.09 -12.44
CA LEU A 185 0.99 -11.44 -12.45
C LEU A 185 0.40 -12.31 -13.58
N ALA A 186 -0.91 -12.21 -13.82
CA ALA A 186 -1.57 -12.93 -14.90
C ALA A 186 -1.04 -12.56 -16.29
N GLN A 187 -0.52 -11.35 -16.50
CA GLN A 187 0.11 -10.99 -17.78
C GLN A 187 1.48 -11.63 -17.92
N PHE A 188 2.32 -11.60 -16.88
CA PHE A 188 3.60 -12.30 -16.89
C PHE A 188 3.43 -13.81 -17.04
N ALA A 189 2.36 -14.40 -16.50
CA ALA A 189 2.04 -15.82 -16.64
C ALA A 189 1.60 -16.24 -18.06
N LEU A 190 1.27 -15.29 -18.94
CA LEU A 190 0.93 -15.58 -20.35
C LEU A 190 2.16 -15.65 -21.26
N VAL A 191 3.34 -15.25 -20.76
CA VAL A 191 4.59 -15.30 -21.52
C VAL A 191 4.94 -16.78 -21.80
N PRO A 192 5.19 -17.16 -23.07
CA PRO A 192 5.47 -18.55 -23.42
C PRO A 192 6.85 -19.00 -22.90
N PRO A 193 7.13 -20.33 -22.82
CA PRO A 193 8.38 -20.85 -22.27
C PRO A 193 9.67 -20.42 -22.99
N ASN A 194 9.59 -20.11 -24.29
CA ASN A 194 10.70 -19.59 -25.10
C ASN A 194 10.31 -18.21 -25.65
N PRO A 195 10.27 -17.19 -24.79
CA PRO A 195 9.73 -15.90 -25.16
C PRO A 195 10.75 -15.08 -25.96
N ARG A 196 10.22 -14.27 -26.86
CA ARG A 196 10.96 -13.18 -27.51
C ARG A 196 10.80 -11.90 -26.71
N GLU A 197 11.63 -10.90 -27.01
CA GLU A 197 11.62 -9.60 -26.34
C GLU A 197 10.20 -9.00 -26.27
N ASN A 198 9.48 -9.04 -27.40
CA ASN A 198 8.16 -8.43 -27.54
C ASN A 198 7.05 -9.04 -26.67
N GLU A 199 7.21 -10.28 -26.23
CA GLU A 199 6.26 -10.95 -25.32
C GLU A 199 6.27 -10.30 -23.93
N TYR A 200 7.35 -9.60 -23.56
CA TYR A 200 7.48 -8.90 -22.29
C TYR A 200 6.95 -7.45 -22.32
N TYR A 201 6.73 -6.87 -23.49
CA TYR A 201 6.23 -5.48 -23.60
C TYR A 201 4.86 -5.30 -22.96
N GLY A 202 3.93 -6.23 -23.18
CA GLY A 202 2.60 -6.22 -22.57
C GLY A 202 2.65 -6.30 -21.04
N PRO A 203 3.32 -7.31 -20.46
CA PRO A 203 3.55 -7.42 -19.03
C PRO A 203 4.19 -6.18 -18.38
N TYR A 204 5.29 -5.66 -18.94
CA TYR A 204 5.94 -4.45 -18.41
C TYR A 204 5.06 -3.21 -18.57
N ASN A 205 4.40 -3.02 -19.71
CA ASN A 205 3.45 -1.92 -19.88
C ASN A 205 2.32 -1.97 -18.85
N LYS A 206 1.79 -3.17 -18.55
CA LYS A 206 0.76 -3.38 -17.52
C LYS A 206 1.27 -3.03 -16.12
N LEU A 207 2.50 -3.46 -15.80
CA LEU A 207 3.16 -3.19 -14.52
C LEU A 207 3.41 -1.68 -14.34
N LEU A 208 3.98 -1.02 -15.35
CA LEU A 208 4.27 0.41 -15.31
C LEU A 208 3.00 1.24 -15.18
N ASN A 209 1.93 0.94 -15.93
CA ASN A 209 0.64 1.62 -15.78
C ASN A 209 -0.06 1.31 -14.44
N TYR A 210 0.32 0.24 -13.74
CA TYR A 210 -0.15 0.00 -12.37
C TYR A 210 0.60 0.89 -11.36
N LEU A 211 1.90 1.07 -11.56
CA LEU A 211 2.78 1.86 -10.69
C LEU A 211 2.64 3.37 -10.91
N PHE A 212 2.37 3.75 -12.16
CA PHE A 212 2.16 5.11 -12.68
C PHE A 212 0.80 5.16 -13.40
N PRO A 213 -0.30 5.32 -12.66
CA PRO A 213 -1.65 5.30 -13.23
C PRO A 213 -1.89 6.44 -14.25
N PRO A 214 -2.70 6.23 -15.31
CA PRO A 214 -2.98 7.27 -16.30
C PRO A 214 -3.71 8.52 -15.77
N ASP A 215 -4.34 8.43 -14.60
CA ASP A 215 -4.98 9.54 -13.88
C ASP A 215 -4.01 10.29 -12.94
N SER A 216 -2.73 9.90 -12.93
CA SER A 216 -1.64 10.54 -12.19
C SER A 216 -0.86 11.50 -13.11
N PRO A 217 0.08 12.33 -12.58
CA PRO A 217 0.87 13.25 -13.41
C PRO A 217 1.90 12.56 -14.31
N TYR A 218 2.04 11.24 -14.20
CA TYR A 218 3.00 10.44 -14.96
C TYR A 218 2.39 9.93 -16.27
N THR A 219 3.19 9.89 -17.33
CA THR A 219 2.85 9.22 -18.59
C THR A 219 3.84 8.10 -18.87
N VAL A 220 3.34 6.90 -19.17
CA VAL A 220 4.14 5.76 -19.63
C VAL A 220 4.27 5.85 -21.15
N VAL A 221 5.48 6.09 -21.67
CA VAL A 221 5.76 6.28 -23.09
C VAL A 221 6.63 5.13 -23.62
N PRO A 222 6.07 4.18 -24.39
CA PRO A 222 6.88 3.21 -25.12
C PRO A 222 7.57 3.89 -26.31
N GLN A 223 8.89 3.76 -26.38
CA GLN A 223 9.73 4.23 -27.47
C GLN A 223 10.37 3.05 -28.18
N TYR A 224 10.41 3.12 -29.51
CA TYR A 224 11.12 2.17 -30.35
C TYR A 224 12.38 2.87 -30.85
N LEU A 225 13.51 2.57 -30.21
CA LEU A 225 14.77 3.19 -30.60
C LEU A 225 15.37 2.46 -31.80
N GLN A 226 15.78 3.24 -32.81
CA GLN A 226 16.68 2.79 -33.86
C GLN A 226 18.10 3.13 -33.44
N PRO A 227 19.05 2.17 -33.40
CA PRO A 227 20.43 2.49 -33.07
C PRO A 227 21.00 3.50 -34.08
N ALA A 228 21.56 4.60 -33.58
CA ALA A 228 22.20 5.62 -34.43
C ALA A 228 23.55 5.16 -35.00
N SER A 229 24.08 3.99 -34.59
CA SER A 229 25.41 3.51 -34.97
C SER A 229 25.37 2.25 -35.85
N ALA A 230 26.33 2.13 -36.77
CA ALA A 230 26.47 1.04 -37.73
C ALA A 230 26.82 -0.35 -37.13
N LYS A 231 26.64 -0.55 -35.82
CA LYS A 231 26.78 -1.84 -35.14
C LYS A 231 25.42 -2.33 -34.63
N GLY A 232 24.69 -3.03 -35.49
CA GLY A 232 23.52 -3.81 -35.11
C GLY A 232 22.18 -3.18 -35.47
N ILE A 233 21.30 -3.98 -36.07
CA ILE A 233 19.89 -3.67 -36.37
C ILE A 233 19.06 -4.32 -35.25
N GLU A 234 19.13 -3.80 -34.03
CA GLU A 234 18.23 -4.23 -32.96
C GLU A 234 17.35 -3.05 -32.57
N TYR A 235 16.06 -3.16 -32.92
CA TYR A 235 15.03 -2.28 -32.42
C TYR A 235 14.77 -2.68 -30.98
N VAL A 236 14.95 -1.76 -30.05
CA VAL A 236 14.73 -2.03 -28.63
C VAL A 236 13.58 -1.19 -28.15
N VAL A 237 12.67 -1.81 -27.39
CA VAL A 237 11.61 -1.06 -26.72
C VAL A 237 12.10 -0.54 -25.38
N LEU A 238 12.06 0.78 -25.28
CA LEU A 238 12.35 1.54 -24.07
C LEU A 238 11.04 2.11 -23.53
N PHE A 239 10.75 1.91 -22.25
CA PHE A 239 9.69 2.63 -21.57
C PHE A 239 10.28 3.85 -20.87
N GLU A 240 9.87 5.04 -21.30
CA GLU A 240 10.15 6.29 -20.60
C GLU A 240 8.94 6.65 -19.74
N ILE A 241 9.16 6.95 -18.46
CA ILE A 241 8.14 7.59 -17.62
C ILE A 241 8.43 9.07 -17.61
N VAL A 242 7.45 9.87 -17.98
CA VAL A 242 7.59 11.33 -18.06
C VAL A 242 6.60 12.05 -17.16
N VAL A 243 7.02 13.20 -16.62
CA VAL A 243 6.19 14.20 -15.95
C VAL A 243 6.39 15.51 -16.70
N GLU A 244 5.30 16.11 -17.19
CA GLU A 244 5.37 17.34 -18.01
C GLU A 244 6.40 17.26 -19.17
N ASN A 245 6.45 16.14 -19.90
CA ASN A 245 7.41 15.84 -20.97
C ASN A 245 8.90 15.81 -20.55
N ARG A 246 9.19 15.66 -19.25
CA ARG A 246 10.53 15.48 -18.70
C ARG A 246 10.71 14.04 -18.18
N PRO A 247 11.78 13.31 -18.55
CA PRO A 247 12.01 11.93 -18.13
C PRO A 247 12.26 11.84 -16.63
N VAL A 248 11.64 10.88 -15.95
CA VAL A 248 11.89 10.56 -14.53
C VAL A 248 12.31 9.11 -14.30
N PHE A 249 12.07 8.21 -15.27
CA PHE A 249 12.46 6.80 -15.19
C PHE A 249 12.58 6.18 -16.59
N ILE A 250 13.48 5.20 -16.71
CA ILE A 250 13.73 4.46 -17.94
C ILE A 250 13.67 2.95 -17.65
N LEU A 251 12.99 2.18 -18.50
CA LEU A 251 13.02 0.72 -18.45
C LEU A 251 13.26 0.14 -19.85
N GLU A 252 14.37 -0.54 -20.03
CA GLU A 252 14.72 -1.28 -21.23
C GLU A 252 14.34 -2.76 -21.06
N VAL A 253 13.82 -3.40 -22.11
CA VAL A 253 13.52 -4.84 -22.13
C VAL A 253 14.32 -5.54 -23.23
N LYS A 254 14.93 -6.68 -22.89
CA LYS A 254 15.72 -7.56 -23.75
C LYS A 254 15.27 -9.02 -23.59
N GLU A 255 15.76 -9.92 -24.44
CA GLU A 255 15.40 -11.34 -24.35
C GLU A 255 16.00 -11.99 -23.10
N PRO A 256 15.34 -12.99 -22.48
CA PRO A 256 15.92 -13.67 -21.33
C PRO A 256 17.22 -14.40 -21.67
N VAL A 257 17.35 -14.90 -22.91
CA VAL A 257 18.54 -15.63 -23.37
C VAL A 257 19.76 -14.72 -23.50
N ASP A 258 19.56 -13.41 -23.66
CA ASP A 258 20.65 -12.43 -23.70
C ASP A 258 21.48 -12.44 -22.41
N LEU A 259 20.87 -12.85 -21.30
CA LEU A 259 21.58 -13.01 -20.03
C LEU A 259 22.67 -14.08 -20.09
N GLU A 260 22.62 -15.03 -21.02
CA GLU A 260 23.64 -16.06 -21.19
C GLU A 260 24.84 -15.57 -22.03
N TYR A 261 24.61 -14.62 -22.94
CA TYR A 261 25.62 -14.14 -23.88
C TYR A 261 26.39 -12.91 -23.39
N VAL A 262 27.72 -13.02 -23.31
CA VAL A 262 28.62 -11.94 -22.87
C VAL A 262 28.41 -10.66 -23.69
N SER A 263 28.32 -10.78 -25.02
CA SER A 263 28.14 -9.64 -25.92
C SER A 263 26.77 -8.98 -25.79
N ALA A 264 25.73 -9.74 -25.43
CA ALA A 264 24.39 -9.19 -25.26
C ALA A 264 24.29 -8.41 -23.95
N ARG A 265 24.95 -8.89 -22.87
CA ARG A 265 25.09 -8.14 -21.61
C ARG A 265 25.92 -6.87 -21.76
N GLU A 266 27.02 -6.92 -22.52
CA GLU A 266 27.79 -5.72 -22.91
C GLU A 266 26.89 -4.71 -23.63
N SER A 267 26.18 -5.15 -24.68
CA SER A 267 25.30 -4.29 -25.46
C SER A 267 24.16 -3.69 -24.63
N ALA A 268 23.56 -4.44 -23.70
CA ALA A 268 22.52 -3.93 -22.82
C ALA A 268 23.05 -2.89 -21.81
N ASP A 269 24.22 -3.13 -21.21
CA ASP A 269 24.86 -2.16 -20.29
C ASP A 269 25.24 -0.86 -21.03
N ASP A 270 25.80 -0.97 -22.24
CA ASP A 270 26.12 0.18 -23.07
C ASP A 270 24.85 0.95 -23.45
N GLN A 271 23.80 0.25 -23.90
CA GLN A 271 22.59 0.87 -24.38
C GLN A 271 21.86 1.67 -23.29
N ILE A 272 21.68 1.11 -22.10
CA ILE A 272 21.02 1.83 -21.01
C ILE A 272 21.85 3.01 -20.52
N ARG A 273 23.18 2.93 -20.54
CA ARG A 273 24.07 4.07 -20.21
C ARG A 273 23.93 5.21 -21.20
N HIS A 274 23.93 4.92 -22.50
CA HIS A 274 23.69 5.95 -23.52
C HIS A 274 22.32 6.63 -23.32
N CYS A 275 21.27 5.85 -23.00
CA CYS A 275 19.95 6.42 -22.70
C CYS A 275 19.97 7.34 -21.47
N ILE A 276 20.69 6.95 -20.41
CA ILE A 276 20.85 7.79 -19.22
C ILE A 276 21.60 9.08 -19.58
N GLU A 277 22.71 9.00 -20.34
CA GLU A 277 23.50 10.17 -20.75
C GLU A 277 22.67 11.19 -21.54
N ASP A 278 21.81 10.71 -22.45
CA ASP A 278 20.94 11.56 -23.27
C ASP A 278 19.80 12.22 -22.46
N LEU A 279 19.32 11.56 -21.41
CA LEU A 279 18.11 11.95 -20.68
C LEU A 279 18.37 12.63 -19.33
N VAL A 280 19.52 12.39 -18.69
CA VAL A 280 19.83 12.88 -17.33
C VAL A 280 19.78 14.40 -17.22
N GLY A 281 20.21 15.12 -18.27
CA GLY A 281 20.16 16.59 -18.31
C GLY A 281 18.75 17.19 -18.36
N ARG A 282 17.74 16.38 -18.72
CA ARG A 282 16.32 16.76 -18.76
C ARG A 282 15.54 16.27 -17.54
N CYS A 283 16.15 15.40 -16.72
CA CYS A 283 15.49 14.81 -15.57
C CYS A 283 15.25 15.88 -14.49
N PRO A 284 14.00 16.05 -14.02
CA PRO A 284 13.64 17.14 -13.14
C PRO A 284 13.83 16.85 -11.65
N ILE A 285 14.18 15.60 -11.31
CA ILE A 285 14.36 15.12 -9.94
C ILE A 285 15.83 14.85 -9.65
N PRO A 286 16.27 14.79 -8.37
CA PRO A 286 17.69 14.68 -8.01
C PRO A 286 18.43 13.43 -8.51
N THR A 287 17.70 12.37 -8.90
CA THR A 287 18.27 11.11 -9.38
C THR A 287 17.46 10.58 -10.56
N LEU A 288 18.09 10.36 -11.71
CA LEU A 288 17.50 9.59 -12.80
C LEU A 288 17.75 8.09 -12.54
N HIS A 289 16.67 7.34 -12.37
CA HIS A 289 16.71 5.88 -12.23
C HIS A 289 16.45 5.21 -13.59
N ALA A 290 17.13 4.10 -13.84
CA ALA A 290 16.89 3.27 -15.01
C ALA A 290 16.98 1.77 -14.67
N VAL A 291 16.28 0.93 -15.42
CA VAL A 291 16.30 -0.52 -15.24
C VAL A 291 16.51 -1.21 -16.59
N SER A 292 17.49 -2.10 -16.68
CA SER A 292 17.64 -3.01 -17.83
C SER A 292 17.06 -4.36 -17.43
N ALA A 293 16.06 -4.82 -18.18
CA ALA A 293 15.38 -6.08 -17.94
C ALA A 293 15.74 -7.11 -19.02
N MET A 294 16.19 -8.30 -18.62
CA MET A 294 16.34 -9.46 -19.48
C MET A 294 15.28 -10.50 -19.07
N GLY A 295 14.17 -10.54 -19.81
CA GLY A 295 12.97 -11.23 -19.35
C GLY A 295 12.43 -10.63 -18.05
N THR A 296 12.43 -11.41 -16.96
CA THR A 296 12.03 -10.96 -15.61
C THR A 296 13.20 -10.49 -14.75
N ARG A 297 14.45 -10.72 -15.19
CA ARG A 297 15.66 -10.40 -14.44
C ARG A 297 16.03 -8.94 -14.65
N LEU A 298 16.34 -8.23 -13.58
CA LEU A 298 16.52 -6.78 -13.55
C LEU A 298 17.91 -6.38 -13.09
N CYS A 299 18.50 -5.43 -13.80
CA CYS A 299 19.65 -4.65 -13.36
C CYS A 299 19.23 -3.19 -13.14
N PHE A 300 19.62 -2.61 -12.01
CA PHE A 300 19.23 -1.25 -11.61
C PHE A 300 20.38 -0.27 -11.80
N TYR A 301 20.08 0.85 -12.43
CA TYR A 301 20.99 1.95 -12.70
C TYR A 301 20.47 3.24 -12.08
N ARG A 302 21.40 4.12 -11.68
CA ARG A 302 21.08 5.47 -11.22
C ARG A 302 22.18 6.46 -11.58
N GLN A 303 21.78 7.69 -11.82
CA GLN A 303 22.69 8.83 -11.90
C GLN A 303 22.06 10.05 -11.23
N ASP A 304 22.82 10.69 -10.35
CA ASP A 304 22.38 11.94 -9.73
C ASP A 304 22.30 13.05 -10.80
N THR A 305 21.37 13.99 -10.67
CA THR A 305 21.17 15.08 -11.63
C THR A 305 21.83 16.38 -11.15
N GLY A 306 22.20 17.24 -12.10
CA GLY A 306 22.79 18.55 -11.81
C GLY A 306 24.31 18.64 -12.02
N PRO A 307 24.88 19.85 -11.83
CA PRO A 307 26.28 20.13 -12.11
C PRO A 307 27.20 19.37 -11.14
N GLY A 308 28.11 18.56 -11.68
CA GLY A 308 29.02 17.73 -10.88
C GLY A 308 28.43 16.39 -10.45
N ALA A 309 27.35 15.93 -11.09
CA ALA A 309 26.80 14.60 -10.93
C ALA A 309 27.89 13.51 -10.99
N GLY A 310 27.80 12.55 -10.07
CA GLY A 310 28.68 11.39 -10.04
C GLY A 310 28.54 10.49 -11.27
N PRO A 311 29.35 9.42 -11.36
CA PRO A 311 29.23 8.45 -12.44
C PRO A 311 27.88 7.72 -12.38
N ILE A 312 27.45 7.17 -13.51
CA ILE A 312 26.33 6.22 -13.56
C ILE A 312 26.71 5.00 -12.70
N LEU A 313 25.84 4.64 -11.75
CA LEU A 313 25.97 3.44 -10.94
C LEU A 313 25.06 2.33 -11.50
N PRO A 314 25.51 1.06 -11.50
CA PRO A 314 26.86 0.60 -11.18
C PRO A 314 27.91 1.14 -12.17
N ILE A 315 29.16 1.27 -11.72
CA ILE A 315 30.24 1.84 -12.53
C ILE A 315 30.47 0.98 -13.79
N GLY A 316 30.64 1.62 -14.95
CA GLY A 316 30.97 0.94 -16.21
C GLY A 316 32.29 0.18 -16.13
N ILE A 317 32.41 -0.94 -16.84
CA ILE A 317 33.62 -1.75 -16.82
C ILE A 317 34.53 -1.29 -17.96
N ALA A 318 35.73 -0.84 -17.62
CA ALA A 318 36.67 -0.37 -18.61
C ALA A 318 37.17 -1.53 -19.49
N ARG A 319 37.06 -1.34 -20.81
CA ARG A 319 37.56 -2.28 -21.81
C ARG A 319 39.06 -2.48 -21.68
N HIS A 320 39.47 -3.75 -21.54
CA HIS A 320 40.88 -4.12 -21.58
C HIS A 320 41.34 -4.19 -23.05
N PRO A 321 42.53 -3.66 -23.39
CA PRO A 321 43.00 -3.57 -24.77
C PRO A 321 43.15 -4.93 -25.46
N GLU A 322 43.43 -5.99 -24.70
CA GLU A 322 43.74 -7.33 -25.23
C GLU A 322 42.74 -8.42 -24.82
N ARG A 323 41.72 -8.09 -24.01
CA ARG A 323 40.78 -9.06 -23.45
C ARG A 323 39.37 -8.47 -23.45
N VAL A 324 38.37 -9.27 -23.82
CA VAL A 324 36.96 -8.89 -23.64
C VAL A 324 36.62 -9.06 -22.16
N ASN A 325 36.51 -7.95 -21.44
CA ASN A 325 36.20 -7.91 -20.01
C ASN A 325 35.29 -6.74 -19.61
N ASP A 326 34.92 -5.89 -20.57
CA ASP A 326 34.01 -4.76 -20.50
C ASP A 326 32.55 -5.18 -20.37
N ALA A 327 32.24 -6.44 -20.66
CA ALA A 327 30.90 -6.96 -20.52
C ALA A 327 30.43 -6.95 -19.06
N ALA A 328 29.23 -6.42 -18.85
CA ALA A 328 28.55 -6.49 -17.57
C ALA A 328 28.40 -7.97 -17.10
N PRO A 329 28.79 -8.27 -15.84
CA PRO A 329 28.62 -9.61 -15.27
C PRO A 329 27.13 -9.95 -15.18
N ALA A 330 26.76 -11.22 -15.36
CA ALA A 330 25.37 -11.67 -15.28
C ALA A 330 24.75 -11.40 -13.89
N GLU A 331 25.60 -11.36 -12.87
CA GLU A 331 25.29 -11.01 -11.49
C GLU A 331 24.76 -9.57 -11.34
N ARG A 332 24.86 -8.71 -12.36
CA ARG A 332 24.19 -7.40 -12.35
C ARG A 332 22.68 -7.50 -12.52
N TRP A 333 22.20 -8.54 -13.21
CA TRP A 333 20.77 -8.88 -13.29
C TRP A 333 20.43 -9.87 -12.16
N ASP A 334 20.72 -9.46 -10.92
CA ASP A 334 20.59 -10.27 -9.69
C ASP A 334 19.15 -10.50 -9.23
N CYS A 335 18.23 -9.71 -9.77
CA CYS A 335 16.92 -9.48 -9.18
C CYS A 335 15.80 -9.96 -10.11
N ASP A 336 14.86 -10.80 -9.64
CA ASP A 336 13.67 -11.16 -10.44
C ASP A 336 12.47 -10.31 -10.03
N ILE A 337 11.84 -9.63 -11.00
CA ILE A 337 10.68 -8.77 -10.75
C ILE A 337 9.49 -9.52 -10.15
N LEU A 338 9.36 -10.82 -10.37
CA LEU A 338 8.25 -11.64 -9.86
C LEU A 338 8.51 -12.18 -8.44
N ASP A 339 9.75 -12.12 -7.97
CA ASP A 339 10.12 -12.52 -6.62
C ASP A 339 9.88 -11.39 -5.61
N PRO A 340 9.59 -11.71 -4.33
CA PRO A 340 9.34 -10.69 -3.29
C PRO A 340 10.46 -9.64 -3.14
N GLU A 341 11.72 -10.06 -3.30
CA GLU A 341 12.87 -9.16 -3.20
C GLU A 341 12.91 -8.18 -4.38
N GLY A 342 12.67 -8.66 -5.60
CA GLY A 342 12.71 -7.79 -6.77
C GLY A 342 11.50 -6.91 -6.92
N GLU A 343 10.34 -7.38 -6.47
CA GLU A 343 9.20 -6.50 -6.26
C GLU A 343 9.53 -5.37 -5.28
N ALA A 344 10.09 -5.68 -4.12
CA ALA A 344 10.42 -4.68 -3.11
C ALA A 344 11.43 -3.65 -3.63
N ARG A 345 12.48 -4.11 -4.32
CA ARG A 345 13.52 -3.24 -4.91
C ARG A 345 12.96 -2.35 -6.00
N PHE A 346 12.14 -2.88 -6.91
CA PHE A 346 11.51 -2.08 -7.96
C PHE A 346 10.55 -1.04 -7.39
N ARG A 347 9.75 -1.42 -6.38
CA ARG A 347 8.88 -0.47 -5.68
C ARG A 347 9.66 0.64 -4.98
N ALA A 348 10.80 0.32 -4.35
CA ALA A 348 11.62 1.33 -3.68
C ALA A 348 12.09 2.41 -4.67
N VAL A 349 12.50 2.03 -5.87
CA VAL A 349 12.86 2.96 -6.95
C VAL A 349 11.66 3.84 -7.35
N VAL A 350 10.48 3.24 -7.55
CA VAL A 350 9.26 3.99 -7.89
C VAL A 350 8.86 4.98 -6.79
N GLU A 351 8.98 4.60 -5.52
CA GLU A 351 8.69 5.49 -4.41
C GLU A 351 9.69 6.65 -4.34
N GLU A 352 10.98 6.41 -4.59
CA GLU A 352 11.99 7.47 -4.67
C GLU A 352 11.66 8.48 -5.79
N ILE A 353 11.27 7.98 -6.97
CA ILE A 353 10.82 8.82 -8.08
C ILE A 353 9.60 9.65 -7.67
N LYS A 354 8.61 9.02 -7.02
CA LYS A 354 7.39 9.72 -6.58
C LYS A 354 7.67 10.81 -5.58
N VAL A 355 8.50 10.53 -4.57
CA VAL A 355 8.96 11.51 -3.58
C VAL A 355 9.68 12.67 -4.27
N GLY A 356 10.56 12.39 -5.22
CA GLY A 356 11.26 13.43 -5.99
C GLY A 356 10.34 14.31 -6.83
N CYS A 357 9.20 13.79 -7.26
CA CYS A 357 8.24 14.50 -8.12
C CYS A 357 7.15 15.26 -7.36
N VAL A 358 7.08 15.19 -6.02
CA VAL A 358 6.00 15.82 -5.23
C VAL A 358 5.87 17.32 -5.52
N ASP A 359 6.99 18.01 -5.75
CA ASP A 359 7.02 19.45 -6.02
C ASP A 359 6.86 19.80 -7.51
N LEU A 360 6.72 18.80 -8.39
CA LEU A 360 6.59 18.97 -9.85
C LEU A 360 5.14 18.78 -10.34
N ALA A 361 4.24 18.31 -9.48
CA ALA A 361 2.89 17.83 -9.82
C ALA A 361 1.77 18.79 -9.40
#